data_AF-A0A844X077-F1
#
_entry.id   AF-A0A844X077-F1
#
_cell.length_a   1.000
_cell.length_b   1.000
_cell.length_c   1.000
_cell.angle_alpha   90.00
_cell.angle_beta   90.00
_cell.angle_gamma   90.00
#
_symmetry.space_group_name_H-M   'P 1'
#
loop_
_entity.id
_entity.type
_entity.pdbx_description
1 polymer ?
#
loop_
_entity_poly.entity_id
_entity_poly.type
_entity_poly.pdbx_seq_one_letter_code
_entity_poly.pdbx_strand_id
1 'polypeptide(L)'
;MLNSRVFTSDSVTYYINPKAQPKVCYLKVGNTALDTGSYAGPANIWNPNKGFLVQSTNLSFYGLNFPTTGAGLYFDLDIGGVNGSQLVWASVSHGGITAIMTPSPDNEGITWVTLAGPRASSTQIKTLNPSSLSRPYLPQTSSFLCNII
;
A
#
# COMPACT_ATOMS: atom_id res chain seq x y z
N MET A 1 -24.44 -58.00 18.39
CA MET A 1 -24.67 -56.82 19.26
C MET A 1 -24.42 -55.58 18.44
N LEU A 2 -25.43 -54.70 18.33
CA LEU A 2 -25.33 -53.46 17.56
C LEU A 2 -24.76 -52.37 18.47
N ASN A 3 -23.60 -51.81 18.12
CA ASN A 3 -23.07 -50.62 18.80
C ASN A 3 -23.91 -49.42 18.37
N SER A 4 -24.82 -48.98 19.23
CA SER A 4 -25.57 -47.72 19.03
C SER A 4 -24.93 -46.61 19.86
N ARG A 5 -24.82 -45.42 19.27
CA ARG A 5 -24.45 -44.20 20.01
C ARG A 5 -25.68 -43.32 20.13
N VAL A 6 -26.01 -42.95 21.36
CA VAL A 6 -27.07 -42.00 21.68
C VAL A 6 -26.46 -40.60 21.67
N PHE A 7 -26.93 -39.73 20.78
CA PHE A 7 -26.60 -38.31 20.84
C PHE A 7 -27.60 -37.62 21.77
N THR A 8 -27.12 -37.12 22.90
CA THR A 8 -27.89 -36.24 23.80
C THR A 8 -27.87 -34.82 23.23
N SER A 9 -28.99 -34.10 23.26
CA SER A 9 -29.00 -32.70 22.82
C SER A 9 -28.19 -31.87 23.80
N ASP A 10 -27.09 -31.31 23.32
CA ASP A 10 -26.23 -30.42 24.09
C ASP A 10 -26.01 -29.13 23.28
N SER A 11 -25.89 -28.01 23.97
CA SER A 11 -25.77 -26.69 23.35
C SER A 11 -24.47 -26.03 23.79
N VAL A 12 -23.56 -25.81 22.86
CA VAL A 12 -22.35 -25.03 23.08
C VAL A 12 -22.57 -23.62 22.53
N THR A 13 -22.30 -22.62 23.37
CA THR A 13 -22.28 -21.22 22.93
C THR A 13 -20.87 -20.86 22.47
N TYR A 14 -20.73 -20.45 21.21
CA TYR A 14 -19.50 -19.91 20.67
C TYR A 14 -19.61 -18.38 20.56
N TYR A 15 -18.56 -17.68 20.99
CA TYR A 15 -18.42 -16.25 20.76
C TYR A 15 -17.49 -16.03 19.56
N ILE A 16 -18.04 -15.55 18.45
CA ILE A 16 -17.27 -15.13 17.29
C ILE A 16 -17.08 -13.63 17.40
N ASN A 17 -15.83 -13.18 17.58
CA ASN A 17 -15.48 -11.77 17.56
C ASN A 17 -14.77 -11.47 16.23
N PRO A 18 -15.46 -10.90 15.22
CA PRO A 18 -14.85 -10.60 13.93
C PRO A 18 -13.70 -9.61 14.11
N LYS A 19 -12.52 -9.92 13.55
CA LYS A 19 -11.42 -8.95 13.52
C LYS A 19 -11.82 -7.77 12.62
N ALA A 20 -11.39 -6.56 13.00
CA ALA A 20 -11.54 -5.40 12.16
C ALA A 20 -10.86 -5.64 10.81
N GLN A 21 -11.47 -5.14 9.73
CA GLN A 21 -10.92 -5.29 8.39
C GLN A 21 -9.67 -4.41 8.22
N PRO A 22 -8.64 -4.89 7.51
CA PRO A 22 -7.49 -4.08 7.16
C PRO A 22 -7.92 -2.90 6.30
N LYS A 23 -7.30 -1.74 6.52
CA LYS A 23 -7.46 -0.55 5.67
C LYS A 23 -6.16 0.22 5.58
N VAL A 24 -5.89 0.85 4.44
CA VAL A 24 -4.86 1.87 4.34
C VAL A 24 -5.41 3.18 4.92
N CYS A 25 -4.63 3.81 5.80
CA CYS A 25 -4.96 5.08 6.42
C CYS A 25 -4.18 6.23 5.78
N TYR A 26 -2.89 6.02 5.55
CA TYR A 26 -1.99 7.02 4.99
C TYR A 26 -0.97 6.39 4.04
N LEU A 27 -0.48 7.20 3.10
CA LEU A 27 0.71 6.88 2.31
C LEU A 27 1.81 7.88 2.66
N LYS A 28 2.93 7.35 3.13
CA LYS A 28 4.08 8.13 3.53
C LYS A 28 5.19 8.00 2.49
N VAL A 29 5.67 9.15 2.01
CA VAL A 29 6.80 9.25 1.10
C VAL A 29 7.92 10.02 1.80
N GLY A 30 9.16 9.52 1.67
CA GLY A 30 10.33 10.19 2.22
C GLY A 30 10.27 10.45 3.73
N ASN A 31 10.94 11.51 4.16
CA ASN A 31 10.99 11.92 5.56
C ASN A 31 9.99 13.05 5.82
N THR A 32 8.83 12.69 6.36
CA THR A 32 7.76 13.64 6.71
C THR A 32 8.18 14.72 7.71
N ALA A 33 9.29 14.54 8.45
CA ALA A 33 9.82 15.59 9.32
C ALA A 33 10.31 16.83 8.53
N LEU A 34 10.59 16.68 7.24
CA LEU A 34 10.98 17.77 6.34
C LEU A 34 9.77 18.46 5.69
N ASP A 35 8.59 17.84 5.75
CA ASP A 35 7.37 18.28 5.06
C ASP A 35 6.53 19.20 5.96
N THR A 36 7.17 20.24 6.50
CA THR A 36 6.56 21.22 7.41
C THR A 36 6.51 22.62 6.78
N GLY A 37 5.64 23.50 7.31
CA GLY A 37 5.51 24.87 6.84
C GLY A 37 5.12 24.95 5.37
N SER A 38 5.94 25.62 4.55
CA SER A 38 5.66 25.80 3.10
C SER A 38 5.87 24.55 2.26
N TYR A 39 6.48 23.50 2.82
CA TYR A 39 6.68 22.20 2.17
C TYR A 39 5.56 21.21 2.49
N ALA A 40 4.71 21.54 3.47
CA ALA A 40 3.56 20.71 3.81
C ALA A 40 2.49 20.82 2.72
N GLY A 41 1.93 19.67 2.32
CA GLY A 41 0.74 19.64 1.50
C GLY A 41 -0.46 20.25 2.22
N PRO A 42 -1.53 20.63 1.49
CA PRO A 42 -2.73 21.18 2.10
C PRO A 42 -3.41 20.14 3.01
N ALA A 43 -3.94 20.60 4.15
CA ALA A 43 -4.38 19.75 5.26
C ALA A 43 -5.51 18.75 4.92
N ASN A 44 -6.24 18.97 3.82
CA ASN A 44 -7.27 18.05 3.34
C ASN A 44 -6.72 16.84 2.58
N ILE A 45 -5.47 16.90 2.10
CA ILE A 45 -4.81 15.80 1.37
C ILE A 45 -3.51 15.34 2.01
N TRP A 46 -2.97 16.12 2.96
CA TRP A 46 -1.70 15.85 3.64
C TRP A 46 -1.78 15.99 5.15
N ASN A 47 -1.22 15.01 5.87
CA ASN A 47 -0.96 15.06 7.29
C ASN A 47 0.55 15.22 7.53
N PRO A 48 1.02 16.28 8.22
CA PRO A 48 2.46 16.52 8.43
C PRO A 48 3.24 15.39 9.10
N ASN A 49 2.57 14.54 9.90
CA ASN A 49 3.22 13.45 10.62
C ASN A 49 3.10 12.10 9.91
N LYS A 50 2.12 11.97 9.00
CA LYS A 50 1.66 10.67 8.47
C LYS A 50 1.68 10.58 6.94
N GLY A 51 1.71 11.69 6.23
CA GLY A 51 1.74 11.74 4.78
C GLY A 51 0.37 11.95 4.13
N PHE A 52 0.19 11.43 2.92
CA PHE A 52 -1.04 11.58 2.13
C PHE A 52 -2.22 10.85 2.78
N LEU A 53 -3.36 11.51 2.85
CA LEU A 53 -4.61 10.91 3.33
C LEU A 53 -5.28 10.11 2.23
N VAL A 54 -5.86 8.96 2.59
CA VAL A 54 -6.84 8.28 1.72
C VAL A 54 -8.07 9.17 1.57
N GLN A 55 -8.36 9.57 0.33
CA GLN A 55 -9.49 10.42 -0.07
C GLN A 55 -10.78 9.61 -0.30
N SER A 56 -10.66 8.40 -0.86
CA SER A 56 -11.80 7.54 -1.19
C SER A 56 -11.41 6.06 -1.28
N THR A 57 -12.25 5.18 -0.73
CA THR A 57 -12.15 3.72 -0.95
C THR A 57 -13.03 3.22 -2.09
N ASN A 58 -13.81 4.12 -2.72
CA ASN A 58 -14.59 3.79 -3.91
C ASN A 58 -13.65 3.66 -5.13
N LEU A 59 -13.74 2.51 -5.81
CA LEU A 59 -12.99 2.16 -7.03
C LEU A 59 -12.96 3.29 -8.07
N SER A 60 -14.08 3.97 -8.31
CA SER A 60 -14.18 5.03 -9.32
C SER A 60 -13.39 6.30 -8.96
N PHE A 61 -13.09 6.50 -7.68
CA PHE A 61 -12.39 7.70 -7.17
C PHE A 61 -11.04 7.36 -6.53
N TYR A 62 -10.61 6.10 -6.59
CA TYR A 62 -9.39 5.65 -5.92
C TYR A 62 -8.13 6.38 -6.44
N GLY A 63 -8.17 6.89 -7.67
CA GLY A 63 -7.14 7.71 -8.27
C GLY A 63 -6.86 9.05 -7.61
N LEU A 64 -7.75 9.49 -6.72
CA LEU A 64 -7.58 10.73 -5.97
C LEU A 64 -6.71 10.55 -4.73
N ASN A 65 -6.44 9.31 -4.30
CA ASN A 65 -5.77 9.04 -3.04
C ASN A 65 -4.30 9.45 -3.03
N PHE A 66 -3.57 9.21 -4.12
CA PHE A 66 -2.11 9.30 -4.11
C PHE A 66 -1.55 9.91 -5.40
N PRO A 67 -0.34 10.50 -5.36
CA PRO A 67 0.33 11.03 -6.54
C PRO A 67 0.46 9.98 -7.65
N THR A 68 0.16 10.37 -8.90
CA THR A 68 0.23 9.47 -10.06
C THR A 68 1.61 9.46 -10.73
N THR A 69 2.58 10.21 -10.19
CA THR A 69 3.94 10.32 -10.72
C THR A 69 4.94 10.26 -9.58
N GLY A 70 6.00 9.50 -9.78
CA GLY A 70 7.07 9.32 -8.80
C GLY A 70 8.34 8.79 -9.45
N ALA A 71 9.50 9.12 -8.89
CA ALA A 71 10.80 8.74 -9.43
C ALA A 71 11.59 7.83 -8.46
N GLY A 72 11.70 6.54 -8.78
CA GLY A 72 12.56 5.60 -8.05
C GLY A 72 12.16 5.35 -6.60
N LEU A 73 10.87 5.13 -6.35
CA LEU A 73 10.30 5.32 -5.02
C LEU A 73 9.96 4.00 -4.33
N TYR A 74 10.47 3.88 -3.12
CA TYR A 74 9.75 3.20 -2.06
C TYR A 74 8.82 4.21 -1.37
N PHE A 75 7.71 3.72 -0.83
CA PHE A 75 6.82 4.48 0.05
C PHE A 75 6.23 3.53 1.08
N ASP A 76 5.71 4.09 2.16
CA ASP A 76 5.17 3.31 3.26
C ASP A 76 3.64 3.45 3.29
N LEU A 77 2.93 2.34 3.50
CA LEU A 77 1.50 2.34 3.79
C LEU A 77 1.31 2.22 5.30
N ASP A 78 0.55 3.15 5.89
CA ASP A 78 0.05 3.06 7.26
C ASP A 78 -1.27 2.25 7.24
N ILE A 79 -1.24 1.06 7.80
CA ILE A 79 -2.32 0.08 7.84
C ILE A 79 -3.02 0.12 9.20
N GLY A 80 -4.35 0.31 9.17
CA GLY A 80 -5.21 0.23 10.33
C GLY A 80 -6.05 -1.05 10.35
N GLY A 81 -6.58 -1.38 11.53
CA GLY A 81 -7.51 -2.50 11.73
C GLY A 81 -6.85 -3.86 11.92
N VAL A 82 -5.59 -4.03 11.48
CA VAL A 82 -4.79 -5.24 11.67
C VAL A 82 -3.32 -4.88 11.90
N ASN A 83 -2.55 -5.83 12.42
CA ASN A 83 -1.09 -5.78 12.35
C ASN A 83 -0.66 -6.17 10.93
N GLY A 84 0.05 -5.28 10.24
CA GLY A 84 0.55 -5.43 8.88
C GLY A 84 1.47 -6.64 8.68
N SER A 85 2.15 -7.13 9.72
CA SER A 85 2.91 -8.40 9.66
C SER A 85 2.02 -9.63 9.44
N GLN A 86 0.71 -9.51 9.67
CA GLN A 86 -0.27 -10.56 9.41
C GLN A 86 -0.79 -10.54 7.97
N LEU A 87 -0.46 -9.51 7.20
CA LEU A 87 -0.89 -9.38 5.81
C LEU A 87 0.08 -10.10 4.88
N VAL A 88 -0.50 -10.90 3.98
CA VAL A 88 0.22 -11.54 2.88
C VAL A 88 -0.15 -10.80 1.60
N TRP A 89 0.86 -10.24 0.96
CA TRP A 89 0.70 -9.44 -0.24
C TRP A 89 1.20 -10.20 -1.47
N ALA A 90 0.41 -10.22 -2.54
CA ALA A 90 0.91 -10.64 -3.84
C ALA A 90 1.70 -9.50 -4.48
N SER A 91 2.77 -9.81 -5.22
CA SER A 91 3.43 -8.82 -6.06
C SER A 91 2.50 -8.41 -7.20
N VAL A 92 2.42 -7.10 -7.46
CA VAL A 92 1.53 -6.55 -8.49
C VAL A 92 2.35 -5.92 -9.59
N SER A 93 2.16 -6.37 -10.83
CA SER A 93 2.91 -5.87 -11.99
C SER A 93 1.99 -5.29 -13.04
N HIS A 94 2.23 -4.05 -13.45
CA HIS A 94 1.55 -3.42 -14.59
C HIS A 94 2.52 -2.52 -15.37
N GLY A 95 2.46 -2.58 -16.69
CA GLY A 95 3.17 -1.64 -17.56
C GLY A 95 4.69 -1.68 -17.46
N GLY A 96 5.29 -2.75 -16.91
CA GLY A 96 6.73 -2.83 -16.66
C GLY A 96 7.17 -2.30 -15.29
N ILE A 97 6.23 -1.97 -14.40
CA ILE A 97 6.48 -1.66 -12.99
C ILE A 97 5.88 -2.78 -12.13
N THR A 98 6.64 -3.24 -11.15
CA THR A 98 6.25 -4.23 -10.15
C THR A 98 6.29 -3.58 -8.77
N ALA A 99 5.18 -3.62 -8.05
CA ALA A 99 5.10 -3.26 -6.64
C ALA A 99 5.39 -4.50 -5.77
N ILE A 100 6.27 -4.32 -4.79
CA ILE A 100 6.67 -5.34 -3.83
C ILE A 100 6.36 -4.80 -2.44
N MET A 101 5.47 -5.49 -1.73
CA MET A 101 5.02 -5.10 -0.39
C MET A 101 5.76 -5.92 0.66
N THR A 102 6.33 -5.26 1.66
CA THR A 102 7.09 -5.89 2.74
C THR A 102 6.63 -5.30 4.07
N PRO A 103 5.97 -6.07 4.95
CA PRO A 103 5.62 -5.59 6.28
C PRO A 103 6.87 -5.13 7.03
N SER A 104 6.77 -4.01 7.75
CA SER A 104 7.86 -3.52 8.58
C SER A 104 8.03 -4.43 9.81
N PRO A 105 9.24 -4.90 10.12
CA PRO A 105 9.51 -5.66 11.33
C PRO A 105 9.44 -4.79 12.59
N ASP A 106 9.69 -3.48 12.45
CA ASP A 106 9.80 -2.54 13.58
C ASP A 106 8.50 -1.79 13.85
N ASN A 107 7.54 -1.81 12.93
CA ASN A 107 6.28 -1.12 13.06
C ASN A 107 5.13 -1.92 12.46
N GLU A 108 4.33 -2.50 13.35
CA GLU A 108 3.16 -3.33 13.03
C GLU A 108 2.13 -2.62 12.15
N GLY A 109 2.08 -1.29 12.15
CA GLY A 109 1.16 -0.53 11.30
C GLY A 109 1.74 -0.16 9.94
N ILE A 110 2.96 -0.57 9.59
CA ILE A 110 3.64 -0.10 8.38
C ILE A 110 3.93 -1.24 7.41
N THR A 111 3.63 -1.02 6.13
CA THR A 111 4.07 -1.88 5.02
C THR A 111 4.88 -1.05 4.04
N TRP A 112 6.12 -1.45 3.78
CA TRP A 112 6.97 -0.84 2.77
C TRP A 112 6.54 -1.31 1.38
N VAL A 113 6.42 -0.38 0.45
CA VAL A 113 6.12 -0.65 -0.95
C VAL A 113 7.31 -0.22 -1.77
N THR A 114 7.95 -1.17 -2.45
CA THR A 114 9.05 -0.90 -3.37
C THR A 114 8.56 -1.04 -4.80
N LEU A 115 8.76 -0.01 -5.62
CA LEU A 115 8.47 -0.06 -7.05
C LEU A 115 9.72 -0.44 -7.85
N ALA A 116 9.71 -1.62 -8.44
CA ALA A 116 10.72 -2.08 -9.39
C ALA A 116 10.26 -1.78 -10.82
N GLY A 117 11.08 -1.10 -11.63
CA GLY A 117 10.71 -0.75 -13.00
C GLY A 117 11.85 -0.02 -13.72
N PRO A 118 11.58 0.61 -14.88
CA PRO A 118 12.58 1.35 -15.62
C PRO A 118 13.19 2.46 -14.76
N ARG A 119 14.51 2.39 -14.55
CA ARG A 119 15.29 3.34 -13.77
C ARG A 119 16.56 3.70 -14.54
N ALA A 120 16.93 4.97 -14.50
CA ALA A 120 18.20 5.42 -15.06
C ALA A 120 19.38 4.80 -14.32
N SER A 121 20.33 4.28 -15.08
CA SER A 121 21.58 3.79 -14.52
C SER A 121 22.41 4.95 -13.96
N SER A 122 23.33 4.66 -13.05
CA SER A 122 24.26 5.66 -12.51
C SER A 122 25.08 6.34 -13.62
N THR A 123 25.35 5.66 -14.72
CA THR A 123 26.04 6.23 -15.88
C THR A 123 25.13 7.18 -16.65
N GLN A 124 23.89 6.80 -16.94
CA GLN A 124 22.90 7.64 -17.60
C GLN A 124 22.58 8.91 -16.79
N ILE A 125 22.50 8.84 -15.47
CA ILE A 125 22.27 10.01 -14.61
C ILE A 125 23.44 11.02 -14.70
N LYS A 126 24.67 10.52 -14.90
CA LYS A 126 25.88 11.36 -14.97
C LYS A 126 26.16 11.91 -16.38
N THR A 127 25.46 11.44 -17.41
CA THR A 127 25.63 11.96 -18.78
C THR A 127 24.94 13.31 -18.94
N LEU A 128 25.59 14.23 -19.64
CA LEU A 128 25.04 15.56 -19.95
C LEU A 128 23.81 15.49 -20.87
N ASN A 129 23.71 14.45 -21.70
CA ASN A 129 22.60 14.20 -22.62
C ASN A 129 22.13 12.74 -22.48
N PRO A 130 21.38 12.41 -21.42
CA PRO A 130 20.93 11.05 -21.20
C PRO A 130 19.93 10.63 -22.27
N SER A 131 19.98 9.35 -22.67
CA SER A 131 18.92 8.75 -23.47
C SER A 131 17.61 8.68 -22.67
N SER A 132 16.47 8.58 -23.36
CA SER A 132 15.18 8.39 -22.67
C SER A 132 15.10 7.03 -22.01
N LEU A 133 14.43 6.96 -20.85
CA LEU A 133 14.00 5.69 -20.28
C LEU A 133 12.85 5.10 -21.08
N SER A 134 12.77 3.77 -21.10
CA SER A 134 11.61 3.07 -21.62
C SER A 134 10.39 3.51 -20.83
N ARG A 135 9.38 4.04 -21.53
CA ARG A 135 8.16 4.56 -20.90
C ARG A 135 7.25 3.39 -20.53
N PRO A 136 6.95 3.17 -19.24
CA PRO A 136 5.99 2.17 -18.82
C PRO A 136 4.63 2.42 -19.48
N TYR A 137 3.99 1.36 -19.99
CA TYR A 137 2.60 1.45 -20.46
C TYR A 137 1.66 1.23 -19.27
N LEU A 138 1.46 2.30 -18.49
CA LEU A 138 0.49 2.28 -17.40
C LEU A 138 -0.90 2.58 -17.95
N PRO A 139 -1.95 1.84 -17.53
CA PRO A 139 -3.31 2.27 -17.82
C PRO A 139 -3.50 3.70 -17.31
N GLN A 140 -4.06 4.58 -18.14
CA GLN A 140 -4.36 5.98 -17.82
C GLN A 140 -5.38 6.13 -16.68
N THR A 141 -6.01 5.03 -16.28
CA THR A 141 -6.86 4.97 -15.10
C THR A 141 -5.99 4.65 -13.89
N SER A 142 -6.38 5.19 -12.75
CA SER A 142 -5.86 4.98 -11.40
C SER A 142 -5.72 3.53 -10.88
N SER A 143 -5.77 2.56 -11.78
CA SER A 143 -5.76 1.12 -11.56
C SER A 143 -4.46 0.61 -10.94
N PHE A 144 -3.30 1.24 -11.13
CA PHE A 144 -2.07 0.68 -10.58
C PHE A 144 -2.11 0.63 -9.05
N LEU A 145 -2.44 1.74 -8.40
CA LEU A 145 -2.54 1.80 -6.94
C LEU A 145 -3.78 1.09 -6.40
N CYS A 146 -4.88 1.07 -7.16
CA CYS A 146 -6.09 0.34 -6.79
C CYS A 146 -5.93 -1.19 -6.87
N ASN A 147 -4.93 -1.68 -7.62
CA ASN A 147 -4.59 -3.11 -7.67
C ASN A 147 -3.47 -3.47 -6.69
N ILE A 148 -2.77 -2.49 -6.13
CA ILE A 148 -1.70 -2.67 -5.12
C ILE A 148 -2.29 -2.79 -3.70
N ILE A 149 -3.46 -2.21 -3.46
CA ILE A 149 -4.12 -2.11 -2.15
C ILE A 149 -5.51 -2.72 -2.25
#